data_AF-A0A0M2LZ69-F1
#
_entry.id   AF-A0A0M2LZ69-F1
#
_cell.length_a   1.000
_cell.length_b   1.000
_cell.length_c   1.000
_cell.angle_alpha   90.00
_cell.angle_beta   90.00
_cell.angle_gamma   90.00
#
_symmetry.space_group_name_H-M   'P 1'
#
loop_
_entity.id
_entity.type
_entity.pdbx_description
1 polymer ?
#
loop_
_entity_poly.entity_id
_entity_poly.type
_entity_poly.pdbx_seq_one_letter_code
_entity_poly.pdbx_strand_id
1 'polypeptide(L)'
;MIETLRYPKALRWWDLAVAGVSIFVAYALIGSRIMGDPSMQGSWFWVGAAAWAALVVVYLAIGRTALLRSALDLPARPADAAFVVALVAATALATSAYPGLAVIQAVGYPMIWVLLRRYPAAVAGSIALAAAVGAGMCVSSGRMGDPQPWIGSSVTALLSLGFAIALGTWISRISHEGERQRRLVAELTEAQHEVARLSTEAGASAERERLSRELHDTLTQSLAGLVMLAEQAGRALDAGETERGRERIARVEAAARGAVAEARAIVASARPL
;
A
#
# COMPACT_ATOMS: atom_id res chain seq x y z
N MET A 1 -13.25 -5.22 -10.64
CA MET A 1 -13.41 -6.60 -10.13
C MET A 1 -12.03 -7.26 -9.89
N ILE A 2 -11.13 -6.64 -9.11
CA ILE A 2 -9.78 -7.19 -8.79
C ILE A 2 -9.40 -7.02 -7.31
N GLU A 3 -10.18 -6.31 -6.48
CA GLU A 3 -9.77 -6.02 -5.10
C GLU A 3 -10.19 -7.05 -4.03
N THR A 4 -11.09 -8.00 -4.33
CA THR A 4 -11.65 -8.90 -3.32
C THR A 4 -10.75 -10.07 -2.89
N LEU A 5 -9.57 -10.27 -3.49
CA LEU A 5 -8.72 -11.44 -3.27
C LEU A 5 -7.53 -11.25 -2.31
N ARG A 6 -7.28 -10.04 -1.78
CA ARG A 6 -6.20 -9.82 -0.78
C ARG A 6 -6.60 -10.18 0.66
N TYR A 7 -7.89 -10.13 0.98
CA TYR A 7 -8.42 -10.19 2.35
C TYR A 7 -8.46 -11.58 3.03
N PRO A 8 -8.72 -12.72 2.36
CA PRO A 8 -8.63 -14.04 3.01
C PRO A 8 -7.20 -14.38 3.44
N LYS A 9 -6.18 -13.72 2.88
CA LYS A 9 -4.77 -13.98 3.24
C LYS A 9 -4.43 -13.47 4.64
N ALA A 10 -4.91 -12.30 5.03
CA ALA A 10 -4.64 -11.74 6.37
C ALA A 10 -5.21 -12.65 7.48
N LEU A 11 -6.41 -13.19 7.28
CA LEU A 11 -7.03 -14.14 8.21
C LEU A 11 -6.26 -15.46 8.29
N ARG A 12 -5.74 -15.96 7.17
CA ARG A 12 -4.90 -17.17 7.14
C ARG A 12 -3.63 -17.01 7.95
N TRP A 13 -3.02 -15.83 7.99
CA TRP A 13 -1.84 -15.58 8.82
C TRP A 13 -2.18 -15.65 10.32
N TRP A 14 -3.35 -15.16 10.74
CA TRP A 14 -3.83 -15.33 12.12
C TRP A 14 -4.13 -16.78 12.44
N ASP A 15 -4.82 -17.49 11.55
CA ASP A 15 -5.12 -18.91 11.70
C ASP A 15 -3.80 -19.72 11.81
N LEU A 16 -2.78 -19.39 11.01
CA LEU A 16 -1.45 -20.00 11.06
C LEU A 16 -0.71 -19.68 12.35
N ALA A 17 -0.76 -18.43 12.83
CA ALA A 17 -0.11 -18.02 14.07
C ALA A 17 -0.74 -18.72 15.29
N VAL A 18 -2.07 -18.79 15.35
CA VAL A 18 -2.80 -19.52 16.41
C VAL A 18 -2.51 -21.02 16.32
N ALA A 19 -2.45 -21.59 15.12
CA ALA A 19 -2.08 -22.99 14.94
C ALA A 19 -0.63 -23.26 15.38
N GLY A 20 0.32 -22.38 15.06
CA GLY A 20 1.71 -22.49 15.48
C GLY A 20 1.86 -22.45 17.01
N VAL A 21 1.19 -21.49 17.67
CA VAL A 21 1.16 -21.44 19.14
C VAL A 21 0.44 -22.67 19.71
N SER A 22 -0.62 -23.17 19.06
CA SER A 22 -1.32 -24.39 19.50
C SER A 22 -0.39 -25.59 19.50
N ILE A 23 0.42 -25.74 18.44
CA ILE A 23 1.41 -26.82 18.34
C ILE A 23 2.46 -26.68 19.45
N PHE A 24 2.96 -25.48 19.69
CA PHE A 24 3.94 -25.24 20.76
C PHE A 24 3.35 -25.51 22.15
N VAL A 25 2.12 -25.05 22.43
CA VAL A 25 1.43 -25.30 23.70
C VAL A 25 1.18 -26.79 23.89
N ALA A 26 0.72 -27.50 22.85
CA ALA A 26 0.55 -28.94 22.89
C ALA A 26 1.87 -29.65 23.17
N TYR A 27 2.96 -29.24 22.51
CA TYR A 27 4.30 -29.76 22.76
C TYR A 27 4.75 -29.52 24.21
N ALA A 28 4.57 -28.30 24.74
CA ALA A 28 4.91 -27.97 26.12
C ALA A 28 4.11 -28.81 27.14
N LEU A 29 2.81 -28.96 26.92
CA LEU A 29 1.93 -29.77 27.78
C LEU A 29 2.29 -31.26 27.72
N ILE A 30 2.49 -31.82 26.52
CA ILE A 30 2.90 -33.23 26.36
C ILE A 30 4.28 -33.46 26.96
N GLY A 31 5.23 -32.56 26.69
CA GLY A 31 6.59 -32.60 27.25
C GLY A 31 6.56 -32.60 28.78
N SER A 32 5.75 -31.73 29.39
CA SER A 32 5.60 -31.69 30.86
C SER A 32 5.09 -33.03 31.43
N ARG A 33 4.22 -33.74 30.71
CA ARG A 33 3.72 -35.07 31.10
C ARG A 33 4.77 -36.17 30.95
N ILE A 34 5.50 -36.17 29.83
CA ILE A 34 6.54 -37.18 29.55
C ILE A 34 7.71 -37.04 30.53
N MET A 35 8.12 -35.80 30.81
CA MET A 35 9.24 -35.51 31.72
C MET A 35 8.84 -35.60 33.20
N GLY A 36 7.55 -35.85 33.50
CA GLY A 36 7.04 -35.96 34.87
C GLY A 36 7.15 -34.66 35.67
N ASP A 37 7.07 -33.51 35.01
CA ASP A 37 7.28 -32.20 35.61
C ASP A 37 6.33 -31.99 36.81
N PRO A 38 6.85 -31.86 38.05
CA PRO A 38 6.06 -31.67 39.25
C PRO A 38 5.11 -30.47 39.19
N SER A 39 5.48 -29.44 38.40
CA SER A 39 4.66 -28.24 38.22
C SER A 39 3.33 -28.54 37.53
N MET A 40 3.28 -29.58 36.70
CA MET A 40 2.17 -29.94 35.82
C MET A 40 1.46 -31.24 36.27
N GLN A 41 1.74 -31.76 37.47
CA GLN A 41 1.05 -32.94 37.99
C GLN A 41 -0.38 -32.62 38.48
N GLY A 42 -1.29 -33.59 38.35
CA GLY A 42 -2.67 -33.49 38.86
C GLY A 42 -3.61 -32.61 38.02
N SER A 43 -4.44 -31.81 38.68
CA SER A 43 -5.49 -30.98 38.05
C SER A 43 -4.94 -29.81 37.24
N TRP A 44 -3.75 -29.31 37.54
CA TRP A 44 -3.15 -28.13 36.90
C TRP A 44 -2.86 -28.31 35.41
N PHE A 45 -2.49 -29.52 34.99
CA PHE A 45 -2.40 -29.87 33.57
C PHE A 45 -3.72 -29.59 32.85
N TRP A 46 -4.83 -30.02 33.42
CA TRP A 46 -6.16 -29.85 32.83
C TRP A 46 -6.59 -28.38 32.86
N VAL A 47 -6.21 -27.61 33.88
CA VAL A 47 -6.44 -26.16 33.92
C VAL A 47 -5.74 -25.47 32.76
N GLY A 48 -4.45 -25.73 32.54
CA GLY A 48 -3.69 -25.14 31.43
C GLY A 48 -4.22 -25.56 30.06
N ALA A 49 -4.51 -26.85 29.88
CA ALA A 49 -5.07 -27.37 28.64
C ALA A 49 -6.47 -26.80 28.34
N ALA A 50 -7.35 -26.72 29.35
CA ALA A 50 -8.68 -26.17 29.21
C ALA A 50 -8.65 -24.66 28.94
N ALA A 51 -7.75 -23.91 29.58
CA ALA A 51 -7.57 -22.49 29.33
C ALA A 51 -7.18 -22.21 27.87
N TRP A 52 -6.21 -22.96 27.34
CA TRP A 52 -5.83 -22.84 25.93
C TRP A 52 -6.93 -23.28 24.98
N ALA A 53 -7.57 -24.43 25.24
CA ALA A 53 -8.67 -24.92 24.41
C ALA A 53 -9.84 -23.92 24.37
N ALA A 54 -10.20 -23.35 25.51
CA ALA A 54 -11.22 -22.31 25.60
C ALA A 54 -10.83 -21.07 24.78
N LEU A 55 -9.56 -20.64 24.84
CA LEU A 55 -9.06 -19.53 24.04
C LEU A 55 -9.17 -19.81 22.53
N VAL A 56 -8.82 -21.02 22.09
CA VAL A 56 -8.96 -21.44 20.68
C VAL A 56 -10.43 -21.43 20.25
N VAL A 57 -11.33 -21.95 21.09
CA VAL A 57 -12.78 -21.94 20.81
C VAL A 57 -13.30 -20.50 20.70
N VAL A 58 -12.91 -19.63 21.64
CA VAL A 58 -13.30 -18.20 21.64
C VAL A 58 -12.70 -17.46 20.43
N TYR A 59 -11.48 -17.81 20.03
CA TYR A 59 -10.87 -17.32 18.79
C TYR A 59 -11.68 -17.71 17.56
N LEU A 60 -12.07 -18.99 17.43
CA LEU A 60 -12.86 -19.45 16.30
C LEU A 60 -14.28 -18.85 16.29
N ALA A 61 -14.90 -18.71 17.45
CA ALA A 61 -16.27 -18.23 17.59
C ALA A 61 -16.41 -16.72 17.33
N ILE A 62 -15.56 -15.90 17.97
CA ILE A 62 -15.67 -14.44 17.90
C ILE A 62 -14.38 -13.76 17.45
N GLY A 63 -13.20 -14.25 17.86
CA GLY A 63 -11.90 -13.61 17.56
C GLY A 63 -11.61 -13.47 16.07
N ARG A 64 -11.92 -14.50 15.27
CA ARG A 64 -11.74 -14.49 13.82
C ARG A 64 -12.61 -13.44 13.14
N THR A 65 -13.85 -13.28 13.58
CA THR A 65 -14.75 -12.23 13.06
C THR A 65 -14.35 -10.83 13.54
N ALA A 66 -13.82 -10.70 14.76
CA ALA A 66 -13.31 -9.46 15.32
C ALA A 66 -12.09 -8.95 14.54
N LEU A 67 -11.13 -9.84 14.27
CA LEU A 67 -9.94 -9.53 13.48
C LEU A 67 -10.30 -9.21 12.02
N LEU A 68 -11.26 -9.93 11.44
CA LEU A 68 -11.77 -9.60 10.11
C LEU A 68 -12.43 -8.22 10.09
N ARG A 69 -13.28 -7.90 11.07
CA ARG A 69 -13.89 -6.56 11.19
C ARG A 69 -12.83 -5.48 11.27
N SER A 70 -11.80 -5.69 12.10
CA SER A 70 -10.71 -4.75 12.26
C SER A 70 -9.93 -4.57 10.95
N ALA A 71 -9.68 -5.64 10.21
CA ALA A 71 -9.00 -5.58 8.91
C ALA A 71 -9.83 -4.90 7.81
N LEU A 72 -11.16 -4.85 7.99
CA LEU A 72 -12.10 -4.17 7.10
C LEU A 72 -12.45 -2.74 7.57
N ASP A 73 -11.73 -2.23 8.58
CA ASP A 73 -11.98 -0.92 9.20
C ASP A 73 -13.42 -0.68 9.70
N LEU A 74 -14.16 -1.77 9.94
CA LEU A 74 -15.56 -1.73 10.38
C LEU A 74 -15.67 -1.22 11.84
N PRO A 75 -16.84 -0.69 12.24
CA PRO A 75 -17.05 -0.22 13.61
C PRO A 75 -16.92 -1.36 14.62
N ALA A 76 -16.25 -1.06 15.74
CA ALA A 76 -16.02 -2.00 16.82
C ALA A 76 -17.35 -2.43 17.47
N ARG A 77 -17.42 -3.71 17.85
CA ARG A 77 -18.58 -4.29 18.55
C ARG A 77 -18.19 -4.70 19.97
N PRO A 78 -19.16 -4.82 20.89
CA PRO A 78 -18.89 -5.31 22.25
C PRO A 78 -18.25 -6.71 22.25
N ALA A 79 -18.51 -7.52 21.22
CA ALA A 79 -17.85 -8.82 21.02
C ALA A 79 -16.32 -8.72 20.85
N ASP A 80 -15.79 -7.61 20.32
CA ASP A 80 -14.34 -7.41 20.15
C ASP A 80 -13.67 -7.20 21.52
N ALA A 81 -14.31 -6.39 22.37
CA ALA A 81 -13.89 -6.20 23.76
C ALA A 81 -14.02 -7.49 24.57
N ALA A 82 -15.12 -8.23 24.40
CA ALA A 82 -15.31 -9.53 25.05
C ALA A 82 -14.21 -10.53 24.66
N PHE A 83 -13.78 -10.55 23.39
CA PHE A 83 -12.65 -11.36 22.95
C PHE A 83 -11.34 -10.95 23.64
N VAL A 84 -11.04 -9.65 23.74
CA VAL A 84 -9.82 -9.16 24.42
C VAL A 84 -9.84 -9.55 25.90
N VAL A 85 -10.99 -9.42 26.58
CA VAL A 85 -11.14 -9.85 27.98
C VAL A 85 -10.94 -11.35 28.12
N ALA A 86 -11.53 -12.15 27.23
CA ALA A 86 -11.36 -13.60 27.23
C ALA A 86 -9.90 -14.01 26.96
N LEU A 87 -9.21 -13.32 26.04
CA LEU A 87 -7.79 -13.51 25.76
C LEU A 87 -6.93 -13.25 27.00
N VAL A 88 -7.15 -12.12 27.69
CA VAL A 88 -6.42 -11.77 28.92
C VAL A 88 -6.71 -12.78 30.03
N ALA A 89 -7.97 -13.13 30.27
CA ALA A 89 -8.38 -14.07 31.31
C ALA A 89 -7.87 -15.49 31.06
N ALA A 90 -7.98 -15.99 29.83
CA ALA A 90 -7.49 -17.32 29.46
C ALA A 90 -5.96 -17.39 29.54
N THR A 91 -5.26 -16.31 29.17
CA THR A 91 -3.80 -16.25 29.29
C THR A 91 -3.36 -16.25 30.75
N ALA A 92 -4.01 -15.47 31.63
CA ALA A 92 -3.77 -15.52 33.09
C ALA A 92 -4.00 -16.92 33.66
N LEU A 93 -5.11 -17.57 33.28
CA LEU A 93 -5.43 -18.91 33.76
C LEU A 93 -4.38 -19.92 33.28
N ALA A 94 -3.96 -19.84 32.01
CA ALA A 94 -2.91 -20.68 31.46
C ALA A 94 -1.57 -20.46 32.18
N THR A 95 -1.13 -19.22 32.37
CA THR A 95 0.15 -18.94 33.06
C THR A 95 0.10 -19.28 34.55
N SER A 96 -1.07 -19.24 35.19
CA SER A 96 -1.25 -19.72 36.57
C SER A 96 -1.08 -21.23 36.72
N ALA A 97 -1.37 -21.99 35.66
CA ALA A 97 -1.10 -23.42 35.64
C ALA A 97 0.39 -23.70 35.44
N TYR A 98 1.02 -23.03 34.48
CA TYR A 98 2.43 -23.21 34.16
C TYR A 98 3.06 -21.96 33.53
N PRO A 99 4.23 -21.49 34.03
CA PRO A 99 4.89 -20.30 33.51
C PRO A 99 5.18 -20.36 32.00
N GLY A 100 5.50 -21.54 31.46
CA GLY A 100 5.82 -21.70 30.04
C GLY A 100 4.67 -21.43 29.08
N LEU A 101 3.42 -21.38 29.57
CA LEU A 101 2.27 -20.95 28.76
C LEU A 101 2.25 -19.44 28.50
N ALA A 102 3.20 -18.68 29.05
CA ALA A 102 3.43 -17.28 28.72
C ALA A 102 3.66 -17.05 27.21
N VAL A 103 4.04 -18.07 26.44
CA VAL A 103 4.16 -18.05 24.97
C VAL A 103 2.90 -17.57 24.24
N ILE A 104 1.72 -17.70 24.87
CA ILE A 104 0.45 -17.20 24.32
C ILE A 104 0.52 -15.70 23.99
N GLN A 105 1.31 -14.94 24.75
CA GLN A 105 1.56 -13.51 24.53
C GLN A 105 2.12 -13.19 23.13
N ALA A 106 2.84 -14.13 22.50
CA ALA A 106 3.40 -13.94 21.16
C ALA A 106 2.32 -13.63 20.11
N VAL A 107 1.11 -14.15 20.30
CA VAL A 107 -0.06 -13.85 19.46
C VAL A 107 -1.01 -12.89 20.15
N GLY A 108 -1.08 -12.92 21.49
CA GLY A 108 -1.95 -12.04 22.28
C GLY A 108 -1.66 -10.55 22.10
N TYR A 109 -0.38 -10.13 22.20
CA TYR A 109 -0.04 -8.71 22.02
C TYR A 109 -0.38 -8.19 20.61
N PRO A 110 0.05 -8.83 19.51
CA PRO A 110 -0.37 -8.40 18.17
C PRO A 110 -1.88 -8.31 17.99
N MET A 111 -2.65 -9.28 18.52
CA MET A 111 -4.11 -9.25 18.44
C MET A 111 -4.71 -8.04 19.17
N ILE A 112 -4.19 -7.69 20.35
CA ILE A 112 -4.62 -6.51 21.11
C ILE A 112 -4.38 -5.23 20.30
N TRP A 113 -3.20 -5.08 19.70
CA TRP A 113 -2.85 -3.90 18.90
C TRP A 113 -3.71 -3.75 17.64
N VAL A 114 -4.14 -4.86 17.05
CA VAL A 114 -5.02 -4.85 15.89
C VAL A 114 -6.44 -4.50 16.31
N LEU A 115 -6.97 -5.15 17.34
CA LEU A 115 -8.36 -4.97 17.77
C LEU A 115 -8.61 -3.62 18.45
N LEU A 116 -7.66 -3.14 19.25
CA LEU A 116 -7.75 -1.86 19.96
C LEU A 116 -7.11 -0.74 19.12
N ARG A 117 -7.87 -0.25 18.13
CA ARG A 117 -7.40 0.77 17.15
C ARG A 117 -6.90 2.08 17.76
N ARG A 118 -7.33 2.42 18.98
CA ARG A 118 -6.84 3.60 19.69
C ARG A 118 -5.54 3.25 20.42
N TYR A 119 -4.47 3.98 20.11
CA TYR A 119 -3.17 3.83 20.79
C TYR A 119 -3.26 3.69 22.32
N PRO A 120 -3.96 4.58 23.08
CA PRO A 120 -4.06 4.42 24.52
C PRO A 120 -4.83 3.15 24.94
N ALA A 121 -5.79 2.68 24.14
CA ALA A 121 -6.50 1.44 24.40
C ALA A 121 -5.60 0.22 24.17
N ALA A 122 -4.80 0.20 23.09
CA ALA A 122 -3.82 -0.86 22.83
C ALA A 122 -2.76 -0.95 23.93
N VAL A 123 -2.27 0.20 24.42
CA VAL A 123 -1.35 0.27 25.56
C VAL A 123 -2.03 -0.26 26.82
N ALA A 124 -3.26 0.19 27.14
CA ALA A 124 -4.00 -0.31 28.29
C ALA A 124 -4.27 -1.83 28.22
N GLY A 125 -4.62 -2.35 27.05
CA GLY A 125 -4.78 -3.79 26.82
C GLY A 125 -3.48 -4.56 26.98
N SER A 126 -2.36 -4.00 26.52
CA SER A 126 -1.03 -4.61 26.71
C SER A 126 -0.63 -4.63 28.19
N ILE A 127 -0.91 -3.56 28.94
CA ILE A 127 -0.70 -3.50 30.40
C ILE A 127 -1.57 -4.56 31.09
N ALA A 128 -2.84 -4.67 30.70
CA ALA A 128 -3.75 -5.68 31.26
C ALA A 128 -3.26 -7.11 31.01
N LEU A 129 -2.80 -7.41 29.79
CA LEU A 129 -2.23 -8.72 29.45
C LEU A 129 -0.94 -9.00 30.24
N ALA A 130 -0.03 -8.01 30.32
CA ALA A 130 1.22 -8.15 31.07
C ALA A 130 0.98 -8.38 32.57
N ALA A 131 0.05 -7.63 33.16
CA ALA A 131 -0.34 -7.78 34.56
C ALA A 131 -0.98 -9.16 34.82
N ALA A 132 -1.87 -9.60 33.92
CA ALA A 132 -2.51 -10.91 33.97
C ALA A 132 -1.50 -12.07 33.89
N VAL A 133 -0.56 -11.97 32.95
CA VAL A 133 0.56 -12.91 32.80
C VAL A 133 1.42 -12.93 34.03
N GLY A 134 1.87 -11.76 34.51
CA GLY A 134 2.74 -11.63 35.68
C GLY A 134 2.07 -12.17 36.94
N ALA A 135 0.79 -11.90 37.15
CA ALA A 135 0.02 -12.46 38.26
C ALA A 135 -0.08 -13.99 38.17
N GLY A 136 -0.42 -14.53 36.99
CA GLY A 136 -0.48 -15.98 36.77
C GLY A 136 0.88 -16.65 36.99
N MET A 137 1.97 -16.08 36.44
CA MET A 137 3.32 -16.59 36.66
C MET A 137 3.69 -16.57 38.14
N CYS A 138 3.35 -15.50 38.87
CA CYS A 138 3.64 -15.38 40.30
C CYS A 138 2.93 -16.48 41.11
N VAL A 139 1.66 -16.77 40.79
CA VAL A 139 0.91 -17.88 41.39
C VAL A 139 1.57 -19.22 41.10
N SER A 140 1.93 -19.47 39.85
CA SER A 140 2.53 -20.73 39.44
C SER A 140 3.90 -20.95 40.09
N SER A 141 4.82 -19.98 40.00
CA SER A 141 6.16 -20.05 40.59
C SER A 141 6.10 -20.18 42.12
N GLY A 142 5.18 -19.47 42.78
CA GLY A 142 4.98 -19.59 44.23
C GLY A 142 4.51 -20.99 44.63
N ARG A 143 3.62 -21.61 43.84
CA ARG A 143 3.20 -23.00 44.03
C ARG A 143 4.34 -24.00 43.83
N MET A 144 5.34 -23.65 43.03
CA MET A 144 6.54 -24.47 42.77
C MET A 144 7.64 -24.27 43.83
N GLY A 145 7.37 -23.50 44.89
CA GLY A 145 8.29 -23.32 46.02
C GLY A 145 9.36 -22.26 45.79
N ASP A 146 9.23 -21.43 44.75
CA ASP A 146 10.09 -20.26 44.56
C ASP A 146 9.88 -19.29 45.73
N PRO A 147 10.92 -18.93 46.52
CA PRO A 147 10.80 -17.98 47.61
C PRO A 147 10.50 -16.54 47.14
N GLN A 148 10.80 -16.20 45.87
CA GLN A 148 10.65 -14.85 45.33
C GLN A 148 9.98 -14.86 43.94
N PRO A 149 8.75 -15.39 43.82
CA PRO A 149 8.09 -15.62 42.53
C PRO A 149 7.75 -14.30 41.82
N TRP A 150 7.66 -13.21 42.57
CA TRP A 150 7.39 -11.87 42.06
C TRP A 150 8.53 -11.31 41.22
N ILE A 151 9.79 -11.71 41.45
CA ILE A 151 10.95 -11.18 40.70
C ILE A 151 10.88 -11.64 39.24
N GLY A 152 10.87 -12.96 39.02
CA GLY A 152 10.79 -13.53 37.67
C GLY A 152 9.55 -13.06 36.92
N SER A 153 8.41 -13.05 37.61
CA SER A 153 7.13 -12.60 37.04
C SER A 153 7.13 -11.12 36.64
N SER A 154 7.72 -10.25 37.46
CA SER A 154 7.83 -8.81 37.15
C SER A 154 8.78 -8.58 35.97
N VAL A 155 9.90 -9.29 35.93
CA VAL A 155 10.85 -9.21 34.81
C VAL A 155 10.18 -9.63 33.50
N THR A 156 9.50 -10.78 33.47
CA THR A 156 8.79 -11.25 32.27
C THR A 156 7.66 -10.29 31.87
N ALA A 157 6.85 -9.81 32.82
CA ALA A 157 5.76 -8.87 32.54
C ALA A 157 6.29 -7.54 31.98
N LEU A 158 7.33 -6.95 32.59
CA LEU A 158 7.89 -5.67 32.15
C LEU A 158 8.59 -5.77 30.81
N LEU A 159 9.39 -6.84 30.60
CA LEU A 159 10.08 -7.04 29.32
C LEU A 159 9.10 -7.30 28.19
N SER A 160 8.12 -8.17 28.39
CA SER A 160 7.10 -8.47 27.38
C SER A 160 6.22 -7.26 27.08
N LEU A 161 5.84 -6.48 28.09
CA LEU A 161 5.10 -5.23 27.93
C LEU A 161 5.90 -4.20 27.14
N GLY A 162 7.16 -3.96 27.53
CA GLY A 162 8.05 -3.02 26.85
C GLY A 162 8.25 -3.41 25.38
N PHE A 163 8.47 -4.69 25.13
CA PHE A 163 8.59 -5.22 23.77
C PHE A 163 7.29 -5.06 22.98
N ALA A 164 6.14 -5.39 23.57
CA ALA A 164 4.83 -5.24 22.94
C ALA A 164 4.52 -3.78 22.58
N ILE A 165 4.82 -2.83 23.46
CA ILE A 165 4.62 -1.41 23.21
C ILE A 165 5.58 -0.91 22.13
N ALA A 166 6.85 -1.28 22.20
CA ALA A 166 7.85 -0.88 21.21
C ALA A 166 7.48 -1.40 19.82
N LEU A 167 7.21 -2.70 19.70
CA LEU A 167 6.87 -3.35 18.43
C LEU A 167 5.50 -2.87 17.91
N GLY A 168 4.50 -2.78 18.78
CA GLY A 168 3.17 -2.27 18.42
C GLY A 168 3.22 -0.83 17.93
N THR A 169 4.00 0.03 18.59
CA THR A 169 4.23 1.42 18.15
C THR A 169 4.95 1.47 16.80
N TRP A 170 6.00 0.67 16.63
CA TRP A 170 6.77 0.60 15.38
C TRP A 170 5.90 0.14 14.20
N ILE A 171 5.14 -0.94 14.36
CA ILE A 171 4.20 -1.44 13.35
C ILE A 171 3.14 -0.39 13.02
N SER A 172 2.56 0.25 14.05
CA SER A 172 1.55 1.29 13.85
C SER A 172 2.10 2.46 13.04
N ARG A 173 3.33 2.90 13.31
CA ARG A 173 4.00 3.97 12.55
C ARG A 173 4.28 3.57 11.10
N ILE A 174 4.81 2.36 10.87
CA ILE A 174 5.09 1.86 9.53
C ILE A 174 3.81 1.78 8.70
N SER A 175 2.71 1.31 9.29
CA SER A 175 1.43 1.20 8.58
C SER A 175 0.90 2.58 8.14
N HIS A 176 0.98 3.59 9.01
CA HIS A 176 0.54 4.95 8.69
C HIS A 176 1.42 5.62 7.63
N GLU A 177 2.75 5.48 7.75
CA GLU A 177 3.68 6.07 6.79
C GLU A 177 3.57 5.39 5.42
N GLY A 178 3.40 4.06 5.40
CA GLY A 178 3.23 3.31 4.16
C GLY A 178 1.98 3.73 3.38
N GLU A 179 0.88 4.06 4.05
CA GLU A 179 -0.33 4.54 3.41
C GLU A 179 -0.16 5.96 2.86
N ARG A 180 0.55 6.82 3.59
CA ARG A 180 0.92 8.17 3.13
C ARG A 180 1.81 8.12 1.89
N GLN A 181 2.83 7.26 1.90
CA GLN A 181 3.73 7.09 0.77
C GLN A 181 3.00 6.58 -0.47
N ARG A 182 2.08 5.62 -0.33
CA ARG A 182 1.26 5.13 -1.45
C ARG A 182 0.40 6.23 -2.06
N ARG A 183 -0.23 7.07 -1.24
CA ARG A 183 -1.02 8.21 -1.70
C ARG A 183 -0.16 9.21 -2.48
N LEU A 184 1.00 9.58 -1.94
CA LEU A 184 1.93 10.51 -2.60
C LEU A 184 2.45 9.96 -3.95
N VAL A 185 2.75 8.66 -4.03
CA VAL A 185 3.17 8.03 -5.29
C VAL A 185 2.04 8.04 -6.32
N ALA A 186 0.80 7.81 -5.90
CA ALA A 186 -0.36 7.87 -6.77
C ALA A 186 -0.58 9.31 -7.31
N GLU A 187 -0.56 10.31 -6.42
CA GLU A 187 -0.68 11.73 -6.79
C GLU A 187 0.43 12.19 -7.73
N LEU A 188 1.68 11.80 -7.46
CA LEU A 188 2.83 12.13 -8.31
C LEU A 188 2.69 11.51 -9.71
N THR A 189 2.25 10.26 -9.78
CA THR A 189 2.05 9.54 -11.04
C THR A 189 0.96 10.20 -11.88
N GLU A 190 -0.15 10.59 -11.24
CA GLU A 190 -1.24 11.36 -11.89
C GLU A 190 -0.74 12.71 -12.42
N ALA A 191 0.01 13.47 -11.62
CA ALA A 191 0.58 14.75 -12.04
C ALA A 191 1.57 14.60 -13.22
N GLN A 192 2.38 13.55 -13.23
CA GLN A 192 3.30 13.26 -14.35
C GLN A 192 2.56 12.95 -15.64
N HIS A 193 1.46 12.18 -15.56
CA HIS A 193 0.61 11.93 -16.72
C HIS A 193 0.02 13.23 -17.27
N GLU A 194 -0.41 14.13 -16.39
CA GLU A 194 -0.96 15.42 -16.81
C GLU A 194 0.09 16.33 -17.45
N VAL A 195 1.29 16.42 -16.86
CA VAL A 195 2.42 17.16 -17.45
C VAL A 195 2.80 16.60 -18.82
N ALA A 196 2.84 15.27 -18.97
CA ALA A 196 3.14 14.65 -20.26
C ALA A 196 2.09 14.97 -21.32
N ARG A 197 0.80 14.95 -20.95
CA ARG A 197 -0.31 15.34 -21.83
C ARG A 197 -0.18 16.80 -22.27
N LEU A 198 -0.01 17.72 -21.32
CA LEU A 198 0.12 19.16 -21.61
C LEU A 198 1.38 19.47 -22.44
N SER A 199 2.50 18.81 -22.17
CA SER A 199 3.72 18.96 -22.97
C SER A 199 3.52 18.51 -24.42
N THR A 200 2.81 17.40 -24.62
CA THR A 200 2.47 16.90 -25.97
C THR A 200 1.58 17.88 -26.72
N GLU A 201 0.56 18.44 -26.06
CA GLU A 201 -0.34 19.45 -26.63
C GLU A 201 0.39 20.74 -26.96
N ALA A 202 1.25 21.22 -26.05
CA ALA A 202 2.06 22.41 -26.24
C ALA A 202 3.08 22.21 -27.38
N GLY A 203 3.74 21.05 -27.45
CA GLY A 203 4.66 20.70 -28.53
C GLY A 203 3.94 20.67 -29.89
N ALA A 204 2.77 20.05 -29.97
CA ALA A 204 1.96 20.03 -31.18
C ALA A 204 1.45 21.43 -31.59
N SER A 205 1.22 22.33 -30.64
CA SER A 205 0.84 23.72 -30.93
C SER A 205 2.03 24.53 -31.44
N ALA A 206 3.18 24.43 -30.78
CA ALA A 206 4.40 25.13 -31.17
C ALA A 206 4.86 24.72 -32.58
N GLU A 207 4.78 23.43 -32.90
CA GLU A 207 5.13 22.93 -34.23
C GLU A 207 4.17 23.43 -35.31
N ARG A 208 2.86 23.47 -35.03
CA ARG A 208 1.88 24.06 -35.95
C ARG A 208 2.16 25.53 -36.23
N GLU A 209 2.56 26.30 -35.22
CA GLU A 209 2.90 27.71 -35.39
C GLU A 209 4.19 27.90 -36.20
N ARG A 210 5.22 27.07 -35.91
CA ARG A 210 6.48 27.05 -36.67
C ARG A 210 6.20 26.74 -38.14
N LEU A 211 5.44 25.68 -38.42
CA LEU A 211 5.05 25.30 -39.79
C LEU A 211 4.24 26.40 -40.48
N SER A 212 3.31 27.05 -39.78
CA SER A 212 2.54 28.14 -40.35
C SER A 212 3.41 29.33 -40.77
N ARG A 213 4.44 29.67 -39.98
CA ARG A 213 5.40 30.74 -40.32
C ARG A 213 6.27 30.36 -41.51
N GLU A 214 6.85 29.16 -41.50
CA GLU A 214 7.68 28.66 -42.60
C GLU A 214 6.92 28.56 -43.93
N LEU A 215 5.67 28.09 -43.87
CA LEU A 215 4.75 28.08 -45.02
C LEU A 215 4.43 29.50 -45.49
N HIS A 216 4.14 30.43 -44.58
CA HIS A 216 3.80 31.80 -44.95
C HIS A 216 4.98 32.52 -45.64
N ASP A 217 6.20 32.34 -45.14
CA ASP A 217 7.41 32.93 -45.75
C ASP A 217 7.65 32.36 -47.16
N THR A 218 7.56 31.04 -47.30
CA THR A 218 7.72 30.36 -48.60
C THR A 218 6.65 30.76 -49.62
N LEU A 219 5.39 30.84 -49.18
CA LEU A 219 4.28 31.30 -50.02
C LEU A 219 4.45 32.77 -50.42
N THR A 220 4.82 33.64 -49.49
CA THR A 220 5.04 35.06 -49.77
C THR A 220 6.17 35.25 -50.77
N GLN A 221 7.29 34.52 -50.60
CA GLN A 221 8.42 34.59 -51.52
C GLN A 221 8.08 34.09 -52.93
N SER A 222 7.41 32.94 -53.05
CA SER A 222 7.00 32.39 -54.35
C SER A 222 6.00 33.30 -55.07
N LEU A 223 5.01 33.85 -54.35
CA LEU A 223 4.03 34.79 -54.89
C LEU A 223 4.68 36.10 -55.32
N ALA A 224 5.60 36.67 -54.53
CA ALA A 224 6.32 37.88 -54.91
C ALA A 224 7.13 37.67 -56.21
N GLY A 225 7.79 36.51 -56.35
CA GLY A 225 8.50 36.13 -57.58
C GLY A 225 7.57 36.02 -58.80
N LEU A 226 6.38 35.43 -58.63
CA LEU A 226 5.37 35.34 -59.69
C LEU A 226 4.84 36.71 -60.10
N VAL A 227 4.55 37.60 -59.14
CA VAL A 227 4.11 38.97 -59.40
C VAL A 227 5.18 39.73 -60.20
N MET A 228 6.44 39.67 -59.79
CA MET A 228 7.53 40.32 -60.52
C MET A 228 7.67 39.79 -61.97
N LEU A 229 7.56 38.48 -62.18
CA LEU A 229 7.61 37.89 -63.52
C LEU A 229 6.41 38.30 -64.39
N ALA A 230 5.21 38.41 -63.79
CA ALA A 230 4.01 38.87 -64.47
C ALA A 230 4.09 40.36 -64.85
N GLU A 231 4.58 41.21 -63.94
CA GLU A 231 4.83 42.63 -64.24
C GLU A 231 5.86 42.80 -65.38
N GLN A 232 6.93 42.01 -65.38
CA GLN A 232 7.91 42.03 -66.47
C GLN A 232 7.29 41.61 -67.80
N ALA A 233 6.38 40.62 -67.79
CA ALA A 233 5.65 40.22 -68.99
C ALA A 233 4.75 41.35 -69.51
N GLY A 234 4.00 42.02 -68.63
CA GLY A 234 3.15 43.17 -68.97
C GLY A 234 3.96 44.31 -69.60
N ARG A 235 5.07 44.72 -68.95
CA ARG A 235 5.94 45.79 -69.47
C ARG A 235 6.52 45.47 -70.86
N ALA A 236 6.88 44.22 -71.13
CA ALA A 236 7.40 43.81 -72.44
C ALA A 236 6.31 43.87 -73.53
N LEU A 237 5.07 43.49 -73.20
CA LEU A 237 3.93 43.60 -74.11
C LEU A 237 3.58 45.07 -74.41
N ASP A 238 3.57 45.93 -73.39
CA ASP A 238 3.29 47.37 -73.54
C ASP A 238 4.35 48.08 -74.41
N ALA A 239 5.60 47.59 -74.41
CA ALA A 239 6.68 48.07 -75.26
C ALA A 239 6.65 47.54 -76.71
N GLY A 240 5.65 46.73 -77.08
CA GLY A 240 5.54 46.09 -78.40
C GLY A 240 6.44 44.87 -78.60
N GLU A 241 7.14 44.41 -77.55
CA GLU A 241 8.02 43.24 -77.59
C GLU A 241 7.23 41.92 -77.40
N THR A 242 6.29 41.66 -78.31
CA THR A 242 5.29 40.59 -78.20
C THR A 242 5.89 39.21 -77.88
N GLU A 243 7.01 38.87 -78.51
CA GLU A 243 7.63 37.55 -78.33
C GLU A 243 8.32 37.40 -76.97
N ARG A 244 8.95 38.46 -76.45
CA ARG A 244 9.50 38.49 -75.09
C ARG A 244 8.41 38.44 -74.02
N GLY A 245 7.29 39.13 -74.26
CA GLY A 245 6.11 39.04 -73.40
C GLY A 245 5.56 37.62 -73.30
N ARG A 246 5.44 36.93 -74.45
CA ARG A 246 4.97 35.54 -74.54
C ARG A 246 5.91 34.56 -73.81
N GLU A 247 7.23 34.75 -73.94
CA GLU A 247 8.23 33.95 -73.22
C GLU A 247 8.14 34.15 -71.69
N ARG A 248 7.92 35.39 -71.23
CA ARG A 248 7.78 35.70 -69.80
C ARG A 248 6.50 35.12 -69.20
N ILE A 249 5.39 35.11 -69.93
CA ILE A 249 4.15 34.42 -69.52
C ILE A 249 4.41 32.92 -69.33
N ALA A 250 5.11 32.27 -70.27
CA ALA A 250 5.45 30.85 -70.13
C ALA A 250 6.29 30.57 -68.87
N ARG A 251 7.19 31.49 -68.50
CA ARG A 251 7.97 31.41 -67.25
C ARG A 251 7.10 31.58 -66.00
N VAL A 252 6.13 32.50 -66.01
CA VAL A 252 5.13 32.65 -64.93
C VAL A 252 4.35 31.35 -64.74
N GLU A 253 3.84 30.76 -65.81
CA GLU A 253 3.09 29.49 -65.73
C GLU A 253 3.94 28.35 -65.17
N ALA A 254 5.19 28.21 -65.64
CA ALA A 254 6.10 27.18 -65.14
C ALA A 254 6.41 27.37 -63.65
N ALA A 255 6.70 28.61 -63.23
CA ALA A 255 6.95 28.93 -61.82
C ALA A 255 5.70 28.68 -60.95
N ALA A 256 4.50 29.00 -61.44
CA ALA A 256 3.26 28.80 -60.72
C ALA A 256 2.95 27.31 -60.53
N ARG A 257 3.16 26.48 -61.56
CA ARG A 257 3.03 25.02 -61.45
C ARG A 257 4.03 24.44 -60.45
N GLY A 258 5.27 24.95 -60.45
CA GLY A 258 6.30 24.59 -59.47
C GLY A 258 5.88 24.90 -58.02
N ALA A 259 5.44 26.13 -57.76
CA ALA A 259 5.00 26.56 -56.43
C ALA A 259 3.79 25.74 -55.91
N VAL A 260 2.84 25.38 -56.78
CA VAL A 260 1.71 24.53 -56.41
C VAL A 260 2.15 23.10 -56.08
N ALA A 261 3.11 22.55 -56.83
CA ALA A 261 3.65 21.21 -56.54
C ALA A 261 4.40 21.18 -55.20
N GLU A 262 5.19 22.21 -54.91
CA GLU A 262 5.92 22.36 -53.66
C GLU A 262 4.98 22.50 -52.45
N ALA A 263 3.96 23.37 -52.54
CA ALA A 263 2.95 23.51 -51.50
C ALA A 263 2.20 22.18 -51.21
N ARG A 264 1.89 21.40 -52.26
CA ARG A 264 1.27 20.07 -52.10
C ARG A 264 2.20 19.07 -51.42
N ALA A 265 3.50 19.10 -51.74
CA ALA A 265 4.49 18.23 -51.12
C ALA A 265 4.63 18.52 -49.61
N ILE A 266 4.64 19.80 -49.21
CA ILE A 266 4.72 20.19 -47.78
C ILE A 266 3.44 19.81 -47.02
N VAL A 267 2.26 19.97 -47.61
CA VAL A 267 1.00 19.54 -46.98
C VAL A 267 0.94 18.01 -46.83
N ALA A 268 1.50 17.25 -47.77
CA ALA A 268 1.55 15.80 -47.70
C ALA A 268 2.50 15.31 -46.60
N SER A 269 3.63 15.98 -46.36
CA SER A 269 4.59 15.62 -45.31
C SER A 269 4.14 16.05 -43.90
N ALA A 270 3.27 17.05 -43.77
CA ALA A 270 2.77 17.56 -42.50
C ALA A 270 1.60 16.75 -41.88
N ARG A 271 1.05 15.75 -42.59
CA ARG A 271 0.04 14.84 -42.01
C ARG A 271 0.74 13.70 -41.26
N PRO A 272 0.43 13.47 -39.98
CA PRO A 272 0.93 12.29 -39.29
C PRO A 272 0.31 11.03 -39.92
N LEU A 273 1.12 9.99 -40.11
CA LEU A 273 0.69 8.64 -40.53
C LEU A 273 -0.22 7.99 -39.47
#